data_AF-A0A2X3J4G0-F1
#
_entry.id   AF-A0A2X3J4G0-F1
#
_cell.length_a   1.000
_cell.length_b   1.000
_cell.length_c   1.000
_cell.angle_alpha   90.00
_cell.angle_beta   90.00
_cell.angle_gamma   90.00
#
_symmetry.space_group_name_H-M   'P 1'
#
loop_
_entity.id
_entity.type
_entity.pdbx_description
1 polymer ?
#
loop_
_entity_poly.entity_id
_entity_poly.type
_entity_poly.pdbx_seq_one_letter_code
_entity_poly.pdbx_strand_id
1 'polypeptide(L)'
;MLICPHLPADNCDCRKPKLALVTGYLQEGALDKANSYVIGDRATDIELAENMGIQGLRYNSDGLDWKQIAEKLTKRDRYAHVERNTKETQIDVKVWLDREGGSKIATGVGFFDHMLDQICTHGGFRMEIAVKGDLYIDDHHTVEDTGLALGEALKLALGDNAASLVLALCCQWTNAWPAARWIFLAARTSNTKRSSTTSAWAILAPRW
;
A
#
# COMPACT_ATOMS: atom_id res chain seq x y z
N MET A 1 -29.18 10.87 6.47
CA MET A 1 -29.41 11.77 5.32
C MET A 1 -29.67 13.17 5.87
N LEU A 2 -28.80 14.14 5.59
CA LEU A 2 -28.93 15.51 6.09
C LEU A 2 -29.57 16.38 4.99
N ILE A 3 -30.73 16.95 5.26
CA ILE A 3 -31.47 17.81 4.32
C ILE A 3 -31.88 19.08 5.07
N CYS A 4 -31.59 20.24 4.50
CA CYS A 4 -32.07 21.52 5.02
C CYS A 4 -33.50 21.75 4.47
N PRO A 5 -34.52 21.90 5.33
CA PRO A 5 -35.91 22.07 4.90
C PRO A 5 -36.24 23.51 4.45
N HIS A 6 -35.32 24.46 4.64
CA HIS A 6 -35.54 25.89 4.40
C HIS A 6 -35.31 26.31 2.93
N LEU A 7 -36.00 27.36 2.53
CA LEU A 7 -35.86 28.02 1.24
C LEU A 7 -34.63 28.95 1.22
N PRO A 8 -34.13 29.37 0.03
CA PRO A 8 -33.02 30.31 -0.06
C PRO A 8 -33.29 31.65 0.65
N ALA A 9 -34.54 32.10 0.66
CA ALA A 9 -34.95 33.37 1.27
C ALA A 9 -34.88 33.36 2.81
N ASP A 10 -34.90 32.18 3.43
CA ASP A 10 -34.96 32.03 4.89
C ASP A 10 -33.60 32.31 5.57
N ASN A 11 -32.52 32.50 4.79
CA ASN A 11 -31.14 32.75 5.24
C ASN A 11 -30.66 31.83 6.38
N CYS A 12 -31.16 30.59 6.41
CA CYS A 12 -30.87 29.64 7.48
C CYS A 12 -29.39 29.27 7.58
N ASP A 13 -28.97 28.77 8.74
CA ASP A 13 -27.60 28.31 8.97
C ASP A 13 -27.34 26.85 8.55
N CYS A 14 -28.40 26.13 8.17
CA CYS A 14 -28.32 24.74 7.72
C CYS A 14 -27.92 24.55 6.26
N ARG A 15 -28.00 25.60 5.44
CA ARG A 15 -27.75 25.48 4.01
C ARG A 15 -26.27 25.62 3.70
N LYS A 16 -25.75 24.75 2.83
CA LYS A 16 -24.39 24.86 2.28
C LYS A 16 -24.16 26.28 1.73
N PRO A 17 -23.00 26.90 1.99
CA PRO A 17 -21.76 26.32 2.50
C PRO A 17 -21.66 26.27 4.04
N LYS A 18 -22.72 26.63 4.77
CA LYS A 18 -22.70 26.70 6.24
C LYS A 18 -22.71 25.31 6.89
N LEU A 19 -22.20 25.24 8.11
CA LEU A 19 -21.84 23.99 8.79
C LEU A 19 -22.95 23.40 9.68
N ALA A 20 -24.09 24.09 9.89
CA ALA A 20 -25.00 23.71 10.98
C ALA A 20 -25.51 22.27 10.89
N LEU A 21 -25.73 21.73 9.68
CA LEU A 21 -26.13 20.32 9.49
C LEU A 21 -25.03 19.30 9.79
N VAL A 22 -23.77 19.68 9.65
CA VAL A 22 -22.62 18.78 9.79
C VAL A 22 -21.86 18.98 11.09
N THR A 23 -22.28 19.90 11.95
CA THR A 23 -21.64 20.23 13.23
C THR A 23 -21.34 19.00 14.09
N GLY A 24 -22.22 17.99 14.08
CA GLY A 24 -22.00 16.73 14.81
C GLY A 24 -20.75 15.96 14.34
N TYR A 25 -20.38 16.06 13.07
CA TYR A 25 -19.17 15.44 12.51
C TYR A 25 -17.91 16.26 12.75
N LEU A 26 -18.04 17.53 13.16
CA LEU A 26 -16.90 18.39 13.46
C LEU A 26 -16.37 18.21 14.88
N GLN A 27 -17.06 17.42 15.70
CA GLN A 27 -16.59 17.04 17.03
C GLN A 27 -15.28 16.25 16.92
N GLU A 28 -14.41 16.43 17.92
CA GLU A 28 -13.10 15.77 17.94
C GLU A 28 -13.25 14.25 17.92
N GLY A 29 -12.55 13.58 16.99
CA GLY A 29 -12.62 12.13 16.79
C GLY A 29 -13.87 11.62 16.05
N ALA A 30 -14.86 12.47 15.74
CA ALA A 30 -16.07 12.04 15.03
C ALA A 30 -15.87 11.85 13.52
N LEU A 31 -14.84 12.49 12.94
CA LEU A 31 -14.51 12.43 11.52
C LEU A 31 -13.01 12.37 11.32
N ASP A 32 -12.56 11.36 10.56
CA ASP A 32 -11.20 11.32 10.03
C ASP A 32 -11.09 12.32 8.88
N LYS A 33 -10.61 13.53 9.17
CA LYS A 33 -10.50 14.61 8.19
C LYS A 33 -9.57 14.27 7.01
N ALA A 34 -8.58 13.40 7.21
CA ALA A 34 -7.62 13.04 6.18
C ALA A 34 -8.22 12.10 5.13
N ASN A 35 -9.18 11.26 5.53
CA ASN A 35 -9.81 10.24 4.66
C ASN A 35 -11.30 10.51 4.38
N SER A 36 -11.78 11.72 4.66
CA SER A 36 -13.17 12.13 4.42
C SER A 36 -13.25 13.19 3.33
N TYR A 37 -14.33 13.13 2.54
CA TYR A 37 -14.52 14.00 1.39
C TYR A 37 -15.95 14.51 1.29
N VAL A 38 -16.13 15.74 0.82
CA VAL A 38 -17.43 16.22 0.32
C VAL A 38 -17.43 16.06 -1.20
N ILE A 39 -18.45 15.41 -1.74
CA ILE A 39 -18.63 15.27 -3.19
C ILE A 39 -19.87 16.05 -3.59
N GLY A 40 -19.75 16.93 -4.58
CA GLY A 40 -20.87 17.73 -5.05
C GLY A 40 -20.59 18.38 -6.41
N ASP A 41 -21.65 18.84 -7.06
CA ASP A 41 -21.62 19.47 -8.38
C ASP A 41 -21.49 21.00 -8.29
N ARG A 42 -21.80 21.60 -7.14
CA ARG A 42 -21.87 23.06 -6.96
C ARG A 42 -20.66 23.60 -6.23
N ALA A 43 -20.35 24.88 -6.46
CA ALA A 43 -19.29 25.59 -5.74
C ALA A 43 -19.52 25.58 -4.22
N THR A 44 -20.79 25.69 -3.80
CA THR A 44 -21.21 25.64 -2.38
C THR A 44 -20.87 24.32 -1.69
N ASP A 45 -20.70 23.22 -2.42
CA ASP A 45 -20.28 21.94 -1.85
C ASP A 45 -18.77 21.92 -1.55
N ILE A 46 -18.00 22.60 -2.38
CA ILE A 46 -16.55 22.73 -2.21
C ILE A 46 -16.24 23.71 -1.08
N GLU A 47 -16.95 24.83 -1.02
CA GLU A 47 -16.89 25.76 0.11
C GLU A 47 -17.33 25.10 1.43
N LEU A 48 -18.32 24.20 1.40
CA LEU A 48 -18.66 23.40 2.59
C LEU A 48 -17.48 22.51 3.02
N ALA A 49 -16.81 21.86 2.07
CA ALA A 49 -15.66 21.00 2.35
C ALA A 49 -14.52 21.80 3.02
N GLU A 50 -14.23 22.99 2.47
CA GLU A 50 -13.25 23.93 3.02
C GLU A 50 -13.63 24.35 4.44
N ASN A 51 -14.89 24.72 4.68
CA ASN A 51 -15.38 25.08 6.01
C ASN A 51 -15.31 23.90 7.01
N MET A 52 -15.46 22.67 6.53
CA MET A 52 -15.29 21.45 7.35
C MET A 52 -13.80 21.10 7.59
N GLY A 53 -12.88 21.70 6.84
CA GLY A 53 -11.45 21.36 6.85
C GLY A 53 -11.15 19.99 6.23
N ILE A 54 -11.93 19.56 5.24
CA ILE A 54 -11.76 18.30 4.51
C ILE A 54 -11.69 18.57 3.00
N GLN A 55 -11.24 17.57 2.23
CA GLN A 55 -11.07 17.74 0.79
C GLN A 55 -12.42 17.69 0.05
N GLY A 56 -12.69 18.69 -0.80
CA GLY A 56 -13.83 18.70 -1.71
C GLY A 56 -13.51 18.06 -3.06
N LEU A 57 -14.42 17.24 -3.59
CA LEU A 57 -14.36 16.69 -4.95
C LEU A 57 -15.52 17.25 -5.75
N ARG A 58 -15.22 18.17 -6.69
CA ARG A 58 -16.23 18.75 -7.55
C ARG A 58 -16.52 17.82 -8.72
N TYR A 59 -17.72 17.24 -8.73
CA TYR A 59 -18.20 16.46 -9.86
C TYR A 59 -18.41 17.37 -11.08
N ASN A 60 -17.90 16.93 -12.22
CA ASN A 60 -18.17 17.52 -13.52
C ASN A 60 -18.17 16.41 -14.58
N SER A 61 -19.20 16.36 -15.44
CA SER A 61 -19.31 15.36 -16.52
C SER A 61 -18.12 15.39 -17.48
N ASP A 62 -17.48 16.54 -17.67
CA ASP A 62 -16.42 16.73 -18.66
C ASP A 62 -15.01 16.63 -18.07
N GLY A 63 -14.88 16.42 -16.75
CA GLY A 63 -13.60 16.53 -16.05
C GLY A 63 -13.37 15.46 -14.99
N LEU A 64 -14.13 15.52 -13.89
CA LEU A 64 -14.03 14.58 -12.76
C LEU A 64 -15.35 13.83 -12.63
N ASP A 65 -15.47 12.76 -13.40
CA ASP A 65 -16.66 11.93 -13.45
C ASP A 65 -16.76 10.98 -12.24
N TRP A 66 -17.88 10.24 -12.15
CA TRP A 66 -18.08 9.28 -11.06
C TRP A 66 -17.08 8.13 -11.07
N LYS A 67 -16.55 7.75 -12.23
CA LYS A 67 -15.56 6.67 -12.35
C LYS A 67 -14.23 7.12 -11.74
N GLN A 68 -13.78 8.33 -12.05
CA GLN A 68 -12.56 8.92 -11.51
C GLN A 68 -12.68 9.22 -10.01
N ILE A 69 -13.85 9.70 -9.55
CA ILE A 69 -14.13 9.88 -8.12
C ILE A 69 -14.09 8.52 -7.42
N ALA A 70 -14.76 7.51 -7.96
CA ALA A 70 -14.75 6.16 -7.39
C ALA A 70 -13.32 5.61 -7.33
N GLU A 71 -12.54 5.71 -8.40
CA GLU A 71 -11.13 5.31 -8.41
C GLU A 71 -10.32 6.06 -7.34
N LYS A 72 -10.48 7.38 -7.22
CA LYS A 72 -9.78 8.19 -6.23
C LYS A 72 -10.13 7.82 -4.78
N LEU A 73 -11.37 7.43 -4.53
CA LEU A 73 -11.85 7.05 -3.19
C LEU A 73 -11.53 5.58 -2.84
N THR A 74 -11.48 4.72 -3.85
CA THR A 74 -11.31 3.26 -3.65
C THR A 74 -9.85 2.81 -3.77
N LYS A 75 -9.05 3.45 -4.62
CA LYS A 75 -7.59 3.28 -4.65
C LYS A 75 -6.99 4.08 -3.51
N ARG A 76 -7.09 3.55 -2.29
CA ARG A 76 -6.16 3.96 -1.23
C ARG A 76 -4.78 3.60 -1.72
N ASP A 77 -3.86 4.56 -1.71
CA ASP A 77 -2.48 4.28 -2.07
C ASP A 77 -1.83 3.56 -0.89
N ARG A 78 -1.99 2.23 -0.83
CA ARG A 78 -1.40 1.43 0.24
C ARG A 78 0.11 1.44 0.07
N TYR A 79 0.71 2.31 0.86
CA TYR A 79 2.11 2.63 0.85
C TYR A 79 2.75 2.29 2.19
N ALA A 80 3.96 1.74 2.15
CA ALA A 80 4.81 1.64 3.30
C ALA A 80 6.26 1.92 2.95
N HIS A 81 6.98 2.43 3.93
CA HIS A 81 8.41 2.68 3.88
C HIS A 81 9.04 2.08 5.14
N VAL A 82 10.05 1.24 4.93
CA VAL A 82 10.86 0.65 5.98
C VAL A 82 12.31 0.95 5.68
N GLU A 83 13.00 1.46 6.68
CA GLU A 83 14.44 1.63 6.67
C GLU A 83 15.03 0.72 7.75
N ARG A 84 15.97 -0.14 7.35
CA ARG A 84 16.67 -1.07 8.25
C ARG A 84 18.17 -0.89 8.08
N ASN A 85 18.83 -0.57 9.18
CA ASN A 85 20.27 -0.37 9.23
C ASN A 85 20.88 -1.31 10.27
N THR A 86 21.73 -2.22 9.82
CA THR A 86 22.57 -3.09 10.66
C THR A 86 24.03 -2.67 10.53
N LYS A 87 24.97 -3.46 11.08
CA LYS A 87 26.41 -3.20 10.87
C LYS A 87 26.85 -3.68 9.49
N GLU A 88 26.16 -4.70 8.97
CA GLU A 88 26.44 -5.38 7.72
C GLU A 88 25.74 -4.69 6.54
N THR A 89 24.51 -4.20 6.72
CA THR A 89 23.66 -3.69 5.64
C THR A 89 22.91 -2.40 5.98
N GLN A 90 22.66 -1.57 4.96
CA GLN A 90 21.76 -0.42 5.00
C GLN A 90 20.71 -0.59 3.91
N ILE A 91 19.45 -0.63 4.29
CA ILE A 91 18.34 -1.02 3.43
C ILE A 91 17.22 0.02 3.52
N ASP A 92 16.81 0.52 2.36
CA ASP A 92 15.64 1.38 2.16
C ASP A 92 14.63 0.64 1.27
N VAL A 93 13.45 0.33 1.80
CA VAL A 93 12.38 -0.36 1.07
C VAL A 93 11.11 0.46 1.10
N LYS A 94 10.58 0.75 -0.09
CA LYS A 94 9.30 1.43 -0.31
C LYS A 94 8.41 0.56 -1.18
N VAL A 95 7.16 0.38 -0.77
CA VAL A 95 6.20 -0.48 -1.46
C VAL A 95 4.89 0.26 -1.69
N TRP A 96 4.35 0.16 -2.90
CA TRP A 96 3.01 0.64 -3.27
C TRP A 96 2.20 -0.52 -3.82
N LEU A 97 1.19 -0.98 -3.07
CA LEU A 97 0.40 -2.16 -3.45
C LEU A 97 -0.65 -1.90 -4.54
N ASP A 98 -0.96 -0.62 -4.80
CA ASP A 98 -2.00 -0.19 -5.74
C ASP A 98 -1.43 0.52 -6.97
N ARG A 99 -0.10 0.48 -7.15
CA ARG A 99 0.60 1.08 -8.29
C ARG A 99 1.41 0.02 -9.02
N GLU A 100 1.28 -0.01 -10.34
CA GLU A 100 2.06 -0.90 -11.21
C GLU A 100 3.17 -0.14 -11.93
N GLY A 101 4.23 -0.86 -12.29
CA GLY A 101 5.34 -0.33 -13.09
C GLY A 101 6.25 0.65 -12.37
N GLY A 102 7.39 0.96 -13.00
CA GLY A 102 8.36 1.92 -12.47
C GLY A 102 9.08 1.48 -11.19
N SER A 103 9.17 0.16 -10.95
CA SER A 103 9.97 -0.39 -9.86
C SER A 103 11.46 -0.05 -10.04
N LYS A 104 12.14 0.24 -8.94
CA LYS A 104 13.58 0.50 -8.92
C LYS A 104 14.21 -0.38 -7.87
N ILE A 105 14.91 -1.41 -8.29
CA ILE A 105 15.49 -2.40 -7.39
C ILE A 105 16.99 -2.40 -7.61
N ALA A 106 17.73 -2.09 -6.56
CA ALA A 106 19.17 -2.05 -6.53
C ALA A 106 19.65 -2.65 -5.21
N THR A 107 19.76 -3.97 -5.17
CA THR A 107 20.32 -4.70 -4.02
C THR A 107 21.83 -4.92 -4.15
N GLY A 108 22.36 -4.80 -5.37
CA GLY A 108 23.75 -5.11 -5.71
C GLY A 108 23.95 -6.59 -6.08
N VAL A 109 22.92 -7.43 -5.95
CA VAL A 109 22.91 -8.83 -6.40
C VAL A 109 21.97 -8.95 -7.60
N GLY A 110 22.54 -8.95 -8.82
CA GLY A 110 21.74 -8.83 -10.06
C GLY A 110 20.68 -9.92 -10.26
N PHE A 111 20.93 -11.15 -9.80
CA PHE A 111 19.92 -12.21 -9.84
C PHE A 111 18.74 -11.92 -8.90
N PHE A 112 19.02 -11.41 -7.69
CA PHE A 112 18.00 -11.07 -6.71
C PHE A 112 17.17 -9.86 -7.17
N ASP A 113 17.82 -8.85 -7.76
CA ASP A 113 17.15 -7.71 -8.38
C ASP A 113 16.14 -8.17 -9.44
N HIS A 114 16.55 -9.10 -10.31
CA HIS A 114 15.67 -9.67 -11.32
C HIS A 114 14.48 -10.42 -10.71
N MET A 115 14.69 -11.22 -9.66
CA MET A 115 13.60 -11.93 -8.98
C MET A 115 12.58 -10.97 -8.34
N LEU A 116 13.05 -9.91 -7.68
CA LEU A 116 12.19 -8.90 -7.06
C LEU A 116 11.38 -8.11 -8.11
N ASP A 117 11.97 -7.86 -9.28
CA ASP A 117 11.27 -7.21 -10.40
C ASP A 117 10.14 -8.09 -10.97
N GLN A 118 10.37 -9.41 -11.05
CA GLN A 118 9.32 -10.37 -11.42
C GLN A 118 8.18 -10.39 -10.41
N ILE A 119 8.49 -10.31 -9.11
CA ILE A 119 7.48 -10.21 -8.05
C ILE A 119 6.62 -8.95 -8.23
N CYS A 120 7.21 -7.80 -8.57
CA CYS A 120 6.45 -6.58 -8.88
C CYS A 120 5.54 -6.78 -10.09
N THR A 121 6.12 -7.25 -11.18
CA THR A 121 5.47 -7.35 -12.49
C THR A 121 4.28 -8.30 -12.44
N HIS A 122 4.40 -9.44 -11.75
CA HIS A 122 3.32 -10.40 -11.62
C HIS A 122 2.41 -10.17 -10.41
N GLY A 123 2.90 -9.45 -9.40
CA GLY A 123 2.13 -9.10 -8.22
C GLY A 123 1.18 -7.93 -8.43
N GLY A 124 1.35 -7.14 -9.49
CA GLY A 124 0.54 -5.95 -9.74
C GLY A 124 0.86 -4.81 -8.77
N PHE A 125 2.10 -4.75 -8.26
CA PHE A 125 2.54 -3.72 -7.33
C PHE A 125 3.95 -3.23 -7.66
N ARG A 126 4.31 -2.08 -7.08
CA ARG A 126 5.60 -1.42 -7.29
C ARG A 126 6.42 -1.46 -6.02
N MET A 127 7.73 -1.66 -6.16
CA MET A 127 8.67 -1.45 -5.07
C MET A 127 9.86 -0.58 -5.51
N GLU A 128 10.38 0.21 -4.58
CA GLU A 128 11.71 0.79 -4.67
C GLU A 128 12.56 0.20 -3.54
N ILE A 129 13.66 -0.45 -3.90
CA ILE A 129 14.57 -1.10 -2.96
C ILE A 129 15.98 -0.60 -3.26
N ALA A 130 16.62 0.00 -2.26
CA ALA A 130 18.02 0.37 -2.32
C ALA A 130 18.75 -0.28 -1.15
N VAL A 131 19.79 -1.05 -1.45
CA VAL A 131 20.60 -1.74 -0.44
C VAL A 131 22.06 -1.40 -0.63
N LYS A 132 22.74 -1.17 0.50
CA LYS A 132 24.19 -1.14 0.59
C LYS A 132 24.60 -2.19 1.61
N GLY A 133 25.10 -3.32 1.12
CA GLY A 133 25.58 -4.41 1.96
C GLY A 133 27.07 -4.68 1.81
N ASP A 134 27.56 -5.61 2.62
CA ASP A 134 28.92 -6.14 2.66
C ASP A 134 29.18 -7.21 1.59
N LEU A 135 28.80 -6.94 0.34
CA LEU A 135 28.89 -7.87 -0.81
C LEU A 135 30.30 -8.40 -1.13
N TYR A 136 31.33 -7.86 -0.48
CA TYR A 136 32.71 -8.35 -0.58
C TYR A 136 32.96 -9.59 0.29
N ILE A 137 32.11 -9.86 1.29
CA ILE A 137 32.15 -11.05 2.14
C ILE A 137 31.31 -12.15 1.50
N ASP A 138 29.98 -11.95 1.48
CA ASP A 138 29.00 -12.79 0.80
C ASP A 138 27.71 -12.01 0.52
N ASP A 139 26.76 -12.65 -0.18
CA ASP A 139 25.45 -12.11 -0.49
C ASP A 139 24.39 -12.45 0.57
N HIS A 140 24.72 -13.28 1.57
CA HIS A 140 23.77 -13.85 2.51
C HIS A 140 23.08 -12.76 3.34
N HIS A 141 23.86 -11.88 3.96
CA HIS A 141 23.33 -10.80 4.79
C HIS A 141 22.46 -9.84 3.97
N THR A 142 22.91 -9.50 2.75
CA THR A 142 22.17 -8.60 1.86
C THR A 142 20.80 -9.17 1.51
N VAL A 143 20.73 -10.45 1.14
CA VAL A 143 19.47 -11.09 0.75
C VAL A 143 18.54 -11.30 1.95
N GLU A 144 19.08 -11.77 3.08
CA GLU A 144 18.30 -12.01 4.31
C GLU A 144 17.70 -10.72 4.86
N ASP A 145 18.52 -9.69 5.10
CA ASP A 145 18.05 -8.44 5.68
C ASP A 145 17.07 -7.70 4.74
N THR A 146 17.29 -7.78 3.42
CA THR A 146 16.33 -7.22 2.43
C THR A 146 15.00 -7.96 2.49
N GLY A 147 15.01 -9.29 2.64
CA GLY A 147 13.80 -10.09 2.81
C GLY A 147 13.01 -9.70 4.06
N LEU A 148 13.71 -9.45 5.18
CA LEU A 148 13.09 -8.99 6.43
C LEU A 148 12.46 -7.60 6.27
N ALA A 149 13.21 -6.63 5.72
CA ALA A 149 12.73 -5.27 5.50
C ALA A 149 11.53 -5.23 4.53
N LEU A 150 11.58 -6.03 3.47
CA LEU A 150 10.47 -6.15 2.51
C LEU A 150 9.22 -6.79 3.14
N GLY A 151 9.39 -7.85 3.93
CA GLY A 151 8.28 -8.48 4.65
C GLY A 151 7.59 -7.51 5.62
N GLU A 152 8.37 -6.69 6.32
CA GLU A 152 7.86 -5.63 7.19
C GLU A 152 7.12 -4.55 6.40
N ALA A 153 7.70 -4.06 5.30
CA ALA A 153 7.06 -3.05 4.45
C ALA A 153 5.73 -3.54 3.88
N LEU A 154 5.68 -4.79 3.40
CA LEU A 154 4.46 -5.40 2.91
C LEU A 154 3.39 -5.51 4.01
N LYS A 155 3.79 -5.92 5.22
CA LYS A 155 2.87 -6.00 6.36
C LYS A 155 2.30 -4.61 6.71
N LEU A 156 3.15 -3.59 6.75
CA LEU A 156 2.71 -2.22 7.03
C LEU A 156 1.77 -1.68 5.94
N ALA A 157 2.07 -1.94 4.66
CA ALA A 157 1.24 -1.50 3.54
C ALA A 157 -0.12 -2.21 3.52
N LEU A 158 -0.18 -3.47 3.98
CA LEU A 158 -1.41 -4.26 4.06
C LEU A 158 -2.30 -3.89 5.26
N GLY A 159 -1.72 -3.41 6.35
CA GLY A 159 -2.45 -3.02 7.57
C GLY A 159 -3.16 -4.19 8.27
N ASP A 160 -4.12 -3.86 9.14
CA ASP A 160 -4.79 -4.82 10.05
C ASP A 160 -5.64 -5.91 9.37
N ASN A 161 -5.87 -5.82 8.05
CA ASN A 161 -6.86 -6.64 7.35
C ASN A 161 -6.30 -7.64 6.32
N ALA A 162 -5.00 -7.93 6.27
CA ALA A 162 -4.52 -8.91 5.30
C ALA A 162 -3.36 -9.80 5.78
N ALA A 163 -3.48 -11.06 5.37
CA ALA A 163 -2.59 -12.19 5.55
C ALA A 163 -1.10 -11.80 5.54
N SER A 164 -0.38 -12.21 6.57
CA SER A 164 1.08 -12.14 6.63
C SER A 164 1.66 -12.87 5.41
N LEU A 165 2.18 -12.12 4.44
CA LEU A 165 3.08 -12.68 3.44
C LEU A 165 4.43 -12.88 4.15
N VAL A 166 4.70 -14.13 4.53
CA VAL A 166 6.03 -14.48 5.04
C VAL A 166 6.88 -14.81 3.82
N LEU A 167 7.76 -13.89 3.41
CA LEU A 167 8.86 -14.22 2.53
C LEU A 167 9.90 -14.95 3.37
N ALA A 168 9.93 -16.28 3.30
CA ALA A 168 11.02 -17.07 3.87
C ALA A 168 12.04 -17.31 2.76
N LEU A 169 13.19 -16.62 2.83
CA LEU A 169 14.38 -16.92 2.05
C LEU A 169 15.22 -17.93 2.85
N CYS A 170 15.17 -19.20 2.46
CA CYS A 170 16.02 -20.23 3.04
C CYS A 170 17.15 -20.56 2.06
N CYS A 171 18.36 -20.08 2.36
CA CYS A 171 19.57 -20.51 1.67
C CYS A 171 20.01 -21.86 2.26
N GLN A 172 19.65 -22.97 1.62
CA GLN A 172 20.20 -24.28 1.99
C GLN A 172 21.55 -24.48 1.30
N TRP A 173 22.62 -24.29 2.07
CA TRP A 173 23.97 -24.72 1.67
C TRP A 173 24.14 -26.21 2.04
N THR A 174 23.96 -27.11 1.08
CA THR A 174 24.39 -28.50 1.24
C THR A 174 25.64 -28.75 0.38
N ASN A 175 26.67 -29.34 0.95
CA ASN A 175 27.97 -29.68 0.34
C ASN A 175 27.92 -30.73 -0.78
N ALA A 176 26.83 -30.79 -1.53
CA ALA A 176 26.68 -31.63 -2.69
C ALA A 176 25.99 -30.82 -3.79
N TRP A 177 26.78 -30.48 -4.82
CA TRP A 177 26.42 -29.88 -6.12
C TRP A 177 26.52 -28.34 -6.22
N PRO A 178 27.10 -27.78 -7.31
CA PRO A 178 27.44 -26.36 -7.42
C PRO A 178 26.25 -25.47 -7.84
N ALA A 179 25.05 -25.73 -7.32
CA ALA A 179 23.87 -24.95 -7.65
C ALA A 179 23.16 -24.52 -6.36
N ALA A 180 23.35 -23.26 -5.96
CA ALA A 180 22.53 -22.63 -4.95
C ALA A 180 21.06 -22.71 -5.40
N ARG A 181 20.27 -23.53 -4.72
CA ARG A 181 18.81 -23.58 -4.92
C ARG A 181 18.16 -22.66 -3.89
N TRP A 182 17.79 -21.47 -4.34
CA TRP A 182 16.93 -20.58 -3.56
C TRP A 182 15.49 -21.10 -3.66
N ILE A 183 14.95 -21.59 -2.54
CA ILE A 183 13.53 -21.95 -2.43
C ILE A 183 12.82 -20.70 -1.88
N PHE A 184 12.10 -20.01 -2.76
CA PHE A 184 11.15 -18.97 -2.35
C PHE A 184 9.86 -19.65 -1.89
N LEU A 185 9.60 -19.65 -0.59
CA LEU A 185 8.30 -20.05 -0.06
C LEU A 185 7.46 -18.79 0.21
N ALA A 186 6.57 -18.48 -0.72
CA ALA A 186 5.50 -17.49 -0.49
C ALA A 186 4.28 -18.22 0.09
N ALA A 187 4.11 -18.19 1.41
CA ALA A 187 2.95 -18.80 2.07
C ALA A 187 1.88 -17.75 2.37
N ARG A 188 0.65 -17.97 1.87
CA ARG A 188 -0.54 -17.24 2.29
C ARG A 188 -1.06 -17.88 3.57
N THR A 189 -0.89 -17.22 4.72
CA THR A 189 -1.55 -17.64 5.96
C THR A 189 -2.84 -16.83 6.15
N SER A 190 -4.00 -17.47 5.98
CA SER A 190 -5.27 -16.82 6.28
C SER A 190 -5.47 -16.76 7.80
N ASN A 191 -5.84 -15.60 8.33
CA ASN A 191 -6.19 -15.42 9.74
C ASN A 191 -7.62 -15.93 10.06
N THR A 192 -8.10 -16.93 9.32
CA THR A 192 -9.38 -17.58 9.57
C THR A 192 -9.12 -18.87 10.33
N LYS A 193 -9.52 -18.88 11.61
CA LYS A 193 -9.58 -20.07 12.47
C LYS A 193 -10.01 -21.31 11.67
N ARG A 194 -9.19 -22.36 11.72
CA ARG A 194 -9.50 -23.75 11.32
C ARG A 194 -10.25 -23.93 10.00
N SER A 195 -9.52 -24.11 8.90
CA SER A 195 -9.80 -25.21 7.96
C SER A 195 -8.55 -25.49 7.11
N SER A 196 -8.29 -26.77 6.91
CA SER A 196 -7.08 -27.37 6.37
C SER A 196 -7.03 -27.31 4.84
N THR A 197 -6.85 -26.12 4.28
CA THR A 197 -6.55 -25.97 2.85
C THR A 197 -5.50 -24.89 2.62
N THR A 198 -4.25 -25.27 2.84
CA THR A 198 -3.08 -24.53 2.37
C THR A 198 -3.14 -24.51 0.85
N SER A 199 -3.61 -23.42 0.26
CA SER A 199 -3.42 -23.16 -1.17
C SER A 199 -2.02 -22.60 -1.34
N ALA A 200 -1.05 -23.50 -1.52
CA ALA A 200 0.33 -23.14 -1.81
C ALA A 200 0.42 -22.61 -3.25
N TRP A 201 0.86 -21.37 -3.41
CA TRP A 201 1.38 -20.92 -4.69
C TRP A 201 2.83 -21.42 -4.79
N ALA A 202 3.05 -22.47 -5.56
CA ALA A 202 4.39 -22.88 -5.93
C ALA A 202 4.84 -22.02 -7.10
N ILE A 203 5.71 -21.03 -6.85
CA ILE A 203 6.53 -20.47 -7.92
C ILE A 203 7.55 -21.56 -8.26
N LEU A 204 7.26 -22.34 -9.30
CA LEU A 204 8.21 -23.28 -9.87
C LEU A 204 9.37 -22.47 -10.44
N ALA A 205 10.53 -22.54 -9.78
CA ALA A 205 11.77 -22.05 -10.37
C ALA A 205 11.95 -22.68 -11.77
N PRO A 206 12.28 -21.90 -12.81
CA PRO A 206 12.67 -22.48 -14.09
C PRO A 206 13.85 -23.41 -13.83
N ARG A 207 13.74 -24.66 -14.28
CA ARG A 207 14.92 -25.49 -14.53
C ARG A 207 15.69 -24.80 -15.66
N TRP A 208 16.92 -24.38 -15.37
CA TRP A 208 17.91 -24.06 -16.39
C TRP A 208 18.11 -25.26 -17.32
#